data_AF-A0A2J6SRS4-F1
#
_entry.id   AF-A0A2J6SRS4-F1
#
_cell.length_a   1.000
_cell.length_b   1.000
_cell.length_c   1.000
_cell.angle_alpha   90.00
_cell.angle_beta   90.00
_cell.angle_gamma   90.00
#
_symmetry.space_group_name_H-M   'P 1'
#
loop_
_entity.id
_entity.type
_entity.pdbx_description
1 polymer ?
#
loop_
_entity_poly.entity_id
_entity_poly.type
_entity_poly.pdbx_seq_one_letter_code
_entity_poly.pdbx_strand_id
1 'polypeptide(L)'
;MSTAESLADNEGLQVAMRDVLPRLAIDHSCLLHAIIAITALHLTRLRPQESDSYMLLATHHQSLALPLIRSELESINEENCHAVYACGHLVTKYAFASPRSSEAQVFSPGMGEVSEFLPLVRGAFQVADHCLDWLLAGPLGASMEKPLDETPDLNLNADDGLFARLLPVLQAGRDEDGEACCEALNVLRKLLAMAATPDQTIAVKTLVLSWPAQISQRYIELMSERKPEALVVLAHYCIMLKMIDSFWFMKGCAARLLDQCRRDLSKKWHPHIEWPLSVVGLG
;
A
#
# COMPACT_ATOMS: atom_id res chain seq x y z
N MET A 1 -10.88 1.32 21.07
CA MET A 1 -10.59 1.93 19.76
C MET A 1 -11.47 1.27 18.72
N SER A 2 -12.27 2.06 18.01
CA SER A 2 -13.13 1.56 16.94
C SER A 2 -12.32 1.17 15.69
N THR A 3 -12.92 0.46 14.74
CA THR A 3 -12.25 0.15 13.46
C THR A 3 -11.97 1.42 12.64
N ALA A 4 -12.89 2.39 12.62
CA ALA A 4 -12.66 3.65 11.89
C ALA A 4 -11.45 4.42 12.43
N GLU A 5 -11.33 4.52 13.76
CA GLU A 5 -10.17 5.14 14.43
C GLU A 5 -8.87 4.35 14.19
N SER A 6 -8.93 3.02 14.08
CA SER A 6 -7.73 2.19 13.94
C SER A 6 -7.18 2.12 12.51
N LEU A 7 -7.96 2.53 11.50
CA LEU A 7 -7.61 2.50 10.08
C LEU A 7 -7.16 3.88 9.52
N ALA A 8 -7.38 4.96 10.27
CA ALA A 8 -7.11 6.33 9.85
C ALA A 8 -6.42 7.16 10.94
N ASP A 9 -5.48 7.99 10.51
CA ASP A 9 -4.60 8.84 11.32
C ASP A 9 -4.99 10.33 11.30
N ASN A 10 -5.94 10.72 10.44
CA ASN A 10 -6.47 12.07 10.39
C ASN A 10 -8.01 12.09 10.59
N GLU A 11 -8.52 13.21 11.11
CA GLU A 11 -9.93 13.36 11.48
C GLU A 11 -10.86 13.25 10.26
N GLY A 12 -10.47 13.81 9.11
CA GLY A 12 -11.27 13.75 7.88
C GLY A 12 -11.54 12.33 7.40
N LEU A 13 -10.50 11.48 7.36
CA LEU A 13 -10.62 10.06 7.04
C LEU A 13 -11.40 9.29 8.11
N GLN A 14 -11.22 9.61 9.39
CA GLN A 14 -11.97 8.97 10.48
C GLN A 14 -13.47 9.27 10.38
N VAL A 15 -13.84 10.52 10.10
CA VAL A 15 -15.23 10.94 9.87
C VAL A 15 -15.79 10.24 8.63
N ALA A 16 -15.05 10.21 7.52
CA ALA A 16 -15.48 9.48 6.33
C ALA A 16 -15.75 8.00 6.64
N MET A 17 -14.82 7.33 7.31
CA MET A 17 -14.96 5.92 7.68
C MET A 17 -16.11 5.64 8.64
N ARG A 18 -16.36 6.54 9.60
CA ARG A 18 -17.40 6.36 10.62
C ARG A 18 -18.80 6.72 10.12
N ASP A 19 -18.91 7.79 9.34
CA ASP A 19 -20.20 8.44 9.07
C ASP A 19 -20.60 8.34 7.58
N VAL A 20 -19.66 8.44 6.65
CA VAL A 20 -19.93 8.45 5.20
C VAL A 20 -20.00 7.03 4.64
N LEU A 21 -18.99 6.22 4.90
CA LEU A 21 -18.87 4.86 4.37
C LEU A 21 -20.08 3.98 4.74
N PRO A 22 -20.57 3.96 6.00
CA PRO A 22 -21.76 3.17 6.34
C PRO A 22 -23.04 3.63 5.64
N ARG A 23 -23.16 4.93 5.31
CA ARG A 23 -24.31 5.45 4.55
C ARG A 23 -24.25 5.00 3.11
N LEU A 24 -23.08 5.12 2.46
CA LEU A 24 -22.86 4.60 1.11
C LEU A 24 -23.11 3.08 1.05
N ALA A 25 -22.75 2.34 2.10
CA ALA A 25 -22.92 0.89 2.16
C ALA A 25 -24.40 0.44 2.18
N ILE A 26 -25.36 1.34 2.46
CA ILE A 26 -26.79 1.03 2.38
C ILE A 26 -27.19 0.72 0.94
N ASP A 27 -26.65 1.48 -0.02
CA ASP A 27 -26.98 1.39 -1.43
C ASP A 27 -25.97 0.52 -2.21
N HIS A 28 -24.78 0.27 -1.65
CA HIS A 28 -23.72 -0.48 -2.30
C HIS A 28 -23.31 -1.73 -1.51
N SER A 29 -23.86 -2.89 -1.91
CA SER A 29 -23.57 -4.20 -1.29
C SER A 29 -22.07 -4.54 -1.27
N CYS A 30 -21.31 -4.15 -2.31
CA CYS A 30 -19.87 -4.36 -2.37
C CYS A 30 -19.15 -3.71 -1.16
N LEU A 31 -19.52 -2.46 -0.85
CA LEU A 31 -18.94 -1.69 0.24
C LEU A 31 -19.39 -2.23 1.60
N LEU A 32 -20.66 -2.64 1.74
CA LEU A 32 -21.14 -3.29 2.95
C LEU A 32 -20.31 -4.52 3.29
N HIS A 33 -20.10 -5.41 2.31
CA HIS A 33 -19.29 -6.61 2.52
C HIS A 33 -17.83 -6.25 2.84
N ALA A 34 -17.23 -5.27 2.17
CA ALA A 34 -15.87 -4.83 2.48
C ALA A 34 -15.71 -4.26 3.91
N ILE A 35 -16.68 -3.46 4.38
CA ILE A 35 -16.72 -2.93 5.75
C ILE A 35 -16.82 -4.05 6.78
N ILE A 36 -17.69 -5.04 6.55
CA ILE A 36 -17.85 -6.18 7.45
C ILE A 36 -16.56 -7.01 7.47
N ALA A 37 -15.96 -7.26 6.30
CA ALA A 37 -14.74 -8.05 6.19
C ALA A 37 -13.59 -7.47 7.02
N ILE A 38 -13.28 -6.17 6.84
CA ILE A 38 -12.20 -5.52 7.60
C ILE A 38 -12.54 -5.36 9.09
N THR A 39 -13.81 -5.14 9.42
CA THR A 39 -14.26 -5.02 10.82
C THR A 39 -14.14 -6.35 11.55
N ALA A 40 -14.61 -7.44 10.93
CA ALA A 40 -14.47 -8.79 11.47
C ALA A 40 -12.98 -9.14 11.63
N LEU A 41 -12.14 -8.82 10.65
CA LEU A 41 -10.70 -9.04 10.74
C LEU A 41 -10.06 -8.26 11.90
N HIS A 42 -10.46 -7.00 12.12
CA HIS A 42 -10.01 -6.23 13.27
C HIS A 42 -10.49 -6.84 14.61
N LEU A 43 -11.72 -7.37 14.66
CA LEU A 43 -12.28 -8.03 15.85
C LEU A 43 -11.50 -9.28 16.27
N THR A 44 -10.86 -10.01 15.35
CA THR A 44 -9.97 -11.14 15.70
C THR A 44 -8.89 -10.74 16.71
N ARG A 45 -8.41 -9.49 16.62
CA ARG A 45 -7.39 -8.92 17.51
C ARG A 45 -7.97 -8.40 18.82
N LEU A 46 -9.16 -7.80 18.75
CA LEU A 46 -9.83 -7.23 19.91
C LEU A 46 -10.49 -8.31 20.78
N ARG A 47 -10.84 -9.45 20.19
CA ARG A 47 -11.49 -10.59 20.84
C ARG A 47 -10.82 -11.91 20.47
N PRO A 48 -9.61 -12.18 21.00
CA PRO A 48 -8.85 -13.38 20.64
C PRO A 48 -9.58 -14.70 20.92
N GLN A 49 -10.49 -14.73 21.91
CA GLN A 49 -11.28 -15.93 22.23
C GLN A 49 -12.29 -16.32 21.14
N GLU A 50 -12.70 -15.36 20.30
CA GLU A 50 -13.65 -15.56 19.21
C GLU A 50 -12.96 -15.43 17.83
N SER A 51 -11.62 -15.47 17.81
CA SER A 51 -10.81 -15.19 16.63
C SER A 51 -11.20 -16.04 15.42
N ASP A 52 -11.41 -17.34 15.60
CA ASP A 52 -11.74 -18.25 14.50
C ASP A 52 -13.09 -17.90 13.85
N SER A 53 -14.09 -17.54 14.66
CA SER A 53 -15.41 -17.12 14.19
C SER A 53 -15.32 -15.82 13.38
N TYR A 54 -14.61 -14.82 13.91
CA TYR A 54 -14.40 -13.56 13.21
C TYR A 54 -13.53 -13.70 11.96
N MET A 55 -12.56 -14.61 11.96
CA MET A 55 -11.74 -14.91 10.78
C MET A 55 -12.58 -15.53 9.66
N LEU A 56 -13.47 -16.46 10.01
CA LEU A 56 -14.42 -17.05 9.07
C LEU A 56 -15.35 -15.99 8.49
N LEU A 57 -15.90 -15.11 9.33
CA LEU A 57 -16.75 -14.01 8.91
C LEU A 57 -16.01 -13.04 7.99
N ALA A 58 -14.79 -12.66 8.36
CA ALA A 58 -13.91 -11.79 7.58
C ALA A 58 -13.69 -12.36 6.17
N THR A 59 -13.29 -13.63 6.10
CA THR A 59 -13.04 -14.34 4.83
C THR A 59 -14.30 -14.48 3.99
N HIS A 60 -15.43 -14.81 4.61
CA HIS A 60 -16.71 -14.93 3.92
C HIS A 60 -17.13 -13.62 3.26
N HIS A 61 -17.15 -12.51 4.01
CA HIS A 61 -17.53 -11.21 3.47
C HIS A 61 -16.53 -10.69 2.44
N GLN A 62 -15.23 -10.96 2.60
CA GLN A 62 -14.23 -10.64 1.58
C GLN A 62 -14.54 -11.37 0.25
N SER A 63 -14.90 -12.66 0.32
CA SER A 63 -15.24 -13.46 -0.87
C SER A 63 -16.50 -12.98 -1.59
N LEU A 64 -17.44 -12.35 -0.87
CA LEU A 64 -18.63 -11.73 -1.44
C LEU A 64 -18.34 -10.33 -2.02
N ALA A 65 -17.48 -9.56 -1.36
CA ALA A 65 -17.14 -8.21 -1.79
C ALA A 65 -16.39 -8.21 -3.14
N LEU A 66 -15.38 -9.07 -3.30
CA LEU A 66 -14.48 -9.02 -4.46
C LEU A 66 -15.18 -9.15 -5.84
N PRO A 67 -16.10 -10.11 -6.07
CA PRO A 67 -16.83 -10.18 -7.34
C PRO A 67 -17.71 -8.96 -7.60
N LEU A 68 -18.36 -8.42 -6.56
CA LEU A 68 -19.20 -7.23 -6.68
C LEU A 68 -18.36 -6.00 -7.03
N ILE A 69 -17.21 -5.82 -6.37
CA ILE A 69 -16.26 -4.74 -6.69
C ILE A 69 -15.80 -4.85 -8.15
N ARG A 70 -15.45 -6.05 -8.62
CA ARG A 70 -15.05 -6.28 -10.01
C ARG A 70 -16.15 -5.87 -11.01
N SER A 71 -17.40 -6.21 -10.71
CA SER A 71 -18.55 -5.81 -11.55
C SER A 71 -18.74 -4.29 -11.60
N GLU A 72 -18.59 -3.59 -10.47
CA GLU A 72 -18.71 -2.13 -10.42
C GLU A 72 -17.56 -1.42 -11.16
N LEU A 73 -16.36 -2.02 -11.16
CA LEU A 73 -15.18 -1.51 -11.88
C LEU A 73 -15.34 -1.56 -13.40
N GLU A 74 -16.24 -2.39 -13.95
CA GLU A 74 -16.48 -2.47 -15.40
C GLU A 74 -17.12 -1.19 -15.96
N SER A 75 -17.85 -0.44 -15.12
CA SER A 75 -18.59 0.76 -15.53
C SER A 75 -18.66 1.78 -14.39
N ILE A 76 -17.53 2.42 -14.10
CA ILE A 76 -17.47 3.45 -13.06
C ILE A 76 -18.19 4.72 -13.53
N ASN A 77 -19.02 5.29 -12.66
CA ASN A 77 -19.80 6.51 -12.90
C ASN A 77 -19.92 7.33 -11.60
N GLU A 78 -20.59 8.48 -11.67
CA GLU A 78 -20.77 9.39 -10.53
C GLU A 78 -21.48 8.73 -9.33
N GLU A 79 -22.41 7.80 -9.57
CA GLU A 79 -23.19 7.14 -8.52
C GLU A 79 -22.36 6.11 -7.74
N ASN A 80 -21.53 5.30 -8.43
CA ASN A 80 -20.78 4.22 -7.78
C ASN A 80 -19.32 4.57 -7.42
N CYS A 81 -18.74 5.65 -7.96
CA CYS A 81 -17.31 5.95 -7.80
C CYS A 81 -16.85 6.03 -6.35
N HIS A 82 -17.66 6.63 -5.46
CA HIS A 82 -17.37 6.75 -4.04
C HIS A 82 -17.29 5.39 -3.34
N ALA A 83 -18.22 4.48 -3.68
CA ALA A 83 -18.26 3.15 -3.12
C ALA A 83 -17.09 2.29 -3.62
N VAL A 84 -16.79 2.36 -4.93
CA VAL A 84 -15.67 1.64 -5.55
C VAL A 84 -14.33 2.12 -4.97
N TYR A 85 -14.15 3.43 -4.83
CA TYR A 85 -12.97 4.03 -4.21
C TYR A 85 -12.80 3.53 -2.76
N ALA A 86 -13.84 3.61 -1.93
CA ALA A 86 -13.81 3.12 -0.56
C ALA A 86 -13.52 1.61 -0.48
N CYS A 87 -14.12 0.81 -1.36
CA CYS A 87 -13.87 -0.62 -1.48
C CYS A 87 -12.40 -0.93 -1.73
N GLY A 88 -11.75 -0.25 -2.70
CA GLY A 88 -10.34 -0.44 -3.00
C GLY A 88 -9.45 -0.21 -1.78
N HIS A 89 -9.74 0.85 -1.02
CA HIS A 89 -9.03 1.18 0.22
C HIS A 89 -9.22 0.15 1.34
N LEU A 90 -10.43 -0.40 1.51
CA LEU A 90 -10.71 -1.40 2.55
C LEU A 90 -10.14 -2.76 2.19
N VAL A 91 -10.27 -3.18 0.93
CA VAL A 91 -9.71 -4.44 0.42
C VAL A 91 -8.17 -4.42 0.49
N THR A 92 -7.53 -3.29 0.19
CA THR A 92 -6.07 -3.14 0.36
C THR A 92 -5.66 -3.34 1.82
N LYS A 93 -6.36 -2.71 2.77
CA LYS A 93 -6.07 -2.87 4.21
C LYS A 93 -6.34 -4.30 4.70
N TYR A 94 -7.41 -4.93 4.19
CA TYR A 94 -7.71 -6.34 4.46
C TYR A 94 -6.58 -7.24 3.98
N ALA A 95 -6.10 -7.02 2.75
CA ALA A 95 -5.02 -7.81 2.16
C ALA A 95 -3.76 -7.78 3.02
N PHE A 96 -3.36 -6.62 3.56
CA PHE A 96 -2.21 -6.54 4.48
C PHE A 96 -2.44 -7.22 5.84
N ALA A 97 -3.66 -7.10 6.37
CA ALA A 97 -4.01 -7.64 7.68
C ALA A 97 -4.22 -9.17 7.69
N SER A 98 -4.57 -9.76 6.55
CA SER A 98 -4.97 -11.16 6.45
C SER A 98 -3.80 -12.10 6.76
N PRO A 99 -3.97 -13.13 7.61
CA PRO A 99 -2.90 -14.10 7.88
C PRO A 99 -2.41 -14.82 6.62
N ARG A 100 -3.30 -15.02 5.63
CA ARG A 100 -2.95 -15.64 4.35
C ARG A 100 -1.88 -14.85 3.58
N SER A 101 -1.83 -13.53 3.73
CA SER A 101 -0.78 -12.68 3.14
C SER A 101 0.47 -12.57 4.03
N SER A 102 0.38 -12.98 5.29
CA SER A 102 1.57 -13.14 6.15
C SER A 102 2.34 -14.42 5.82
N GLU A 103 1.65 -15.45 5.31
CA GLU A 103 2.22 -16.71 4.82
C GLU A 103 2.56 -16.66 3.31
N ALA A 104 1.70 -16.05 2.50
CA ALA A 104 1.95 -15.74 1.09
C ALA A 104 2.61 -14.36 0.97
N GLN A 105 3.91 -14.35 0.68
CA GLN A 105 4.76 -13.18 0.49
C GLN A 105 4.05 -12.03 -0.27
N VAL A 106 3.61 -10.97 0.44
CA VAL A 106 2.87 -9.79 -0.08
C VAL A 106 3.49 -9.14 -1.34
N PHE A 107 4.78 -9.36 -1.61
CA PHE A 107 5.49 -8.79 -2.77
C PHE A 107 6.25 -9.83 -3.59
N SER A 108 5.99 -11.12 -3.38
CA SER A 108 6.74 -12.17 -4.05
C SER A 108 5.76 -13.11 -4.75
N PRO A 109 5.91 -13.30 -6.07
CA PRO A 109 5.20 -14.35 -6.75
C PRO A 109 5.79 -15.68 -6.31
N GLY A 110 5.10 -16.36 -5.41
CA GLY A 110 5.28 -17.80 -5.23
C GLY A 110 4.62 -18.49 -6.42
N MET A 111 5.38 -19.28 -7.17
CA MET A 111 4.89 -20.23 -8.20
C MET A 111 3.63 -19.77 -8.98
N GLY A 112 3.76 -18.72 -9.81
CA GLY A 112 2.73 -18.39 -10.80
C GLY A 112 1.50 -17.63 -10.29
N GLU A 113 1.38 -17.33 -9.00
CA GLU A 113 0.37 -16.42 -8.48
C GLU A 113 1.01 -15.07 -8.17
N VAL A 114 0.68 -14.05 -8.97
CA VAL A 114 1.01 -12.65 -8.68
C VAL A 114 0.35 -12.30 -7.35
N SER A 115 1.12 -11.76 -6.41
CA SER A 115 0.57 -11.26 -5.14
C SER A 115 -0.65 -10.37 -5.42
N GLU A 116 -1.80 -10.71 -4.81
CA GLU A 116 -3.05 -9.95 -4.97
C GLU A 116 -2.89 -8.47 -4.57
N PHE A 117 -1.86 -8.14 -3.79
CA PHE A 117 -1.58 -6.80 -3.31
C PHE A 117 -1.36 -5.77 -4.42
N LEU A 118 -0.47 -6.04 -5.38
CA LEU A 118 -0.06 -5.05 -6.38
C LEU A 118 -1.24 -4.61 -7.28
N PRO A 119 -2.03 -5.54 -7.85
CA PRO A 119 -3.22 -5.17 -8.61
C PRO A 119 -4.26 -4.42 -7.77
N LEU A 120 -4.46 -4.79 -6.50
CA LEU A 120 -5.43 -4.13 -5.62
C LEU A 120 -5.07 -2.67 -5.35
N VAL A 121 -3.81 -2.40 -5.02
CA VAL A 121 -3.34 -1.02 -4.79
C VAL A 121 -3.41 -0.21 -6.07
N ARG A 122 -2.92 -0.75 -7.20
CA ARG A 122 -2.99 -0.06 -8.50
C ARG A 122 -4.43 0.27 -8.88
N GLY A 123 -5.33 -0.69 -8.75
CA GLY A 123 -6.75 -0.47 -9.01
C GLY A 123 -7.34 0.62 -8.13
N ALA A 124 -7.03 0.63 -6.83
CA ALA A 124 -7.52 1.66 -5.91
C ALA A 124 -7.05 3.09 -6.29
N PHE A 125 -5.78 3.24 -6.67
CA PHE A 125 -5.24 4.53 -7.12
C PHE A 125 -5.77 4.92 -8.51
N GLN A 126 -5.91 3.98 -9.43
CA GLN A 126 -6.46 4.25 -10.77
C GLN A 126 -7.92 4.71 -10.72
N VAL A 127 -8.74 4.15 -9.82
CA VAL A 127 -10.11 4.64 -9.57
C VAL A 127 -10.10 6.08 -9.09
N ALA A 128 -9.17 6.42 -8.19
CA ALA A 128 -9.03 7.78 -7.66
C ALA A 128 -8.74 8.79 -8.78
N ASP A 129 -7.79 8.46 -9.67
CA ASP A 129 -7.40 9.32 -10.78
C ASP A 129 -8.53 9.47 -11.81
N HIS A 130 -9.27 8.40 -12.09
CA HIS A 130 -10.38 8.43 -13.04
C HIS A 130 -11.58 9.25 -12.55
N CYS A 131 -11.82 9.25 -11.24
CA CYS A 131 -13.05 9.79 -10.64
C CYS A 131 -12.81 11.04 -9.78
N LEU A 132 -11.62 11.66 -9.88
CA LEU A 132 -11.21 12.71 -8.93
C LEU A 132 -12.23 13.83 -8.81
N ASP A 133 -12.79 14.32 -9.93
CA ASP A 133 -13.77 15.39 -9.92
C ASP A 133 -15.07 15.00 -9.20
N TRP A 134 -15.58 13.78 -9.44
CA TRP A 134 -16.75 13.25 -8.75
C TRP A 134 -16.48 13.04 -7.26
N LEU A 135 -15.32 12.51 -6.91
CA LEU A 135 -14.90 12.28 -5.52
C LEU A 135 -14.79 13.59 -4.74
N LEU A 136 -14.25 14.64 -5.37
CA LEU A 136 -14.13 15.97 -4.77
C LEU A 136 -15.49 16.66 -4.61
N ALA A 137 -16.41 16.47 -5.55
CA ALA A 137 -17.75 17.06 -5.52
C ALA A 137 -18.71 16.32 -4.58
N GLY A 138 -18.44 15.05 -4.29
CA GLY A 138 -19.35 14.18 -3.55
C GLY A 138 -18.99 13.99 -2.06
N PRO A 139 -19.60 13.00 -1.40
CA PRO A 139 -19.56 12.84 0.05
C PRO A 139 -18.18 12.52 0.63
N LEU A 140 -17.21 12.09 -0.18
CA LEU A 140 -15.83 11.86 0.26
C LEU A 140 -14.91 13.07 0.08
N GLY A 141 -15.39 14.16 -0.54
CA GLY A 141 -14.55 15.31 -0.92
C GLY A 141 -13.75 15.92 0.22
N ALA A 142 -14.34 16.03 1.42
CA ALA A 142 -13.66 16.55 2.61
C ALA A 142 -12.52 15.65 3.14
N SER A 143 -12.49 14.39 2.71
CA SER A 143 -11.45 13.41 3.06
C SER A 143 -10.40 13.21 1.96
N MET A 144 -10.59 13.84 0.80
CA MET A 144 -9.65 13.74 -0.31
C MET A 144 -8.38 14.53 -0.01
N GLU A 145 -7.26 13.84 -0.10
CA GLU A 145 -5.93 14.41 0.12
C GLU A 145 -5.40 14.99 -1.21
N LYS A 146 -4.72 16.13 -1.15
CA LYS A 146 -4.01 16.73 -2.28
C LYS A 146 -2.59 17.06 -1.84
N PRO A 147 -1.57 16.92 -2.70
CA PRO A 147 -0.20 17.30 -2.34
C PRO A 147 -0.08 18.82 -2.23
N LEU A 148 0.69 19.30 -1.25
CA LEU A 148 1.10 20.71 -1.21
C LEU A 148 2.11 21.04 -2.31
N ASP A 149 3.03 20.11 -2.56
CA ASP A 149 4.06 20.20 -3.57
C ASP A 149 4.17 18.87 -4.30
N GLU A 150 3.90 18.89 -5.61
CA GLU A 150 4.02 17.71 -6.47
C GLU A 150 5.46 17.43 -6.87
N THR A 151 6.38 18.35 -6.60
CA THR A 151 7.81 18.30 -6.97
C THR A 151 8.68 18.79 -5.81
N PRO A 152 8.64 18.12 -4.63
CA PRO A 152 9.38 18.56 -3.48
C PRO A 152 10.89 18.55 -3.73
N ASP A 153 11.60 19.47 -3.08
CA ASP A 153 13.05 19.42 -2.98
C ASP A 153 13.46 18.11 -2.27
N LEU A 154 14.23 17.27 -2.96
CA LEU A 154 14.69 16.00 -2.42
C LEU A 154 15.54 16.17 -1.16
N ASN A 155 16.18 17.34 -0.99
CA ASN A 155 16.96 17.66 0.21
C ASN A 155 16.11 17.80 1.48
N LEU A 156 14.78 17.88 1.37
CA LEU A 156 13.88 17.82 2.54
C LEU A 156 13.99 16.48 3.27
N ASN A 157 14.30 15.40 2.54
CA ASN A 157 14.67 14.13 3.15
C ASN A 157 16.18 14.11 3.43
N ALA A 158 16.56 14.22 4.71
CA ALA A 158 17.96 14.20 5.14
C ALA A 158 18.74 12.95 4.68
N ASP A 159 18.03 11.83 4.48
CA ASP A 159 18.62 10.55 4.06
C ASP A 159 18.65 10.37 2.52
N ASP A 160 18.21 11.35 1.72
CA ASP A 160 18.17 11.22 0.25
C ASP A 160 19.53 10.84 -0.36
N GLY A 161 20.61 11.34 0.23
CA GLY A 161 21.98 11.00 -0.17
C GLY A 161 22.31 9.50 -0.08
N LEU A 162 21.64 8.74 0.80
CA LEU A 162 21.81 7.28 0.90
C LEU A 162 21.10 6.56 -0.26
N PHE A 163 19.91 7.02 -0.65
CA PHE A 163 19.22 6.51 -1.83
C PHE A 163 19.96 6.85 -3.13
N ALA A 164 20.43 8.09 -3.27
CA ALA A 164 21.13 8.56 -4.47
C ALA A 164 22.40 7.74 -4.78
N ARG A 165 23.06 7.18 -3.76
CA ARG A 165 24.24 6.30 -3.91
C ARG A 165 23.93 4.97 -4.59
N LEU A 166 22.67 4.57 -4.67
CA LEU A 166 22.25 3.34 -5.36
C LEU A 166 22.15 3.54 -6.87
N LEU A 167 21.91 4.76 -7.37
CA LEU A 167 21.71 5.01 -8.79
C LEU A 167 22.85 4.46 -9.67
N PRO A 168 24.15 4.68 -9.34
CA PRO A 168 25.24 4.10 -10.14
C PRO A 168 25.30 2.57 -10.08
N VAL A 169 24.86 1.98 -8.96
CA VAL A 169 24.83 0.51 -8.77
C VAL A 169 23.75 -0.10 -9.67
N LEU A 170 22.57 0.51 -9.71
CA LEU A 170 21.44 0.07 -10.53
C LEU A 170 21.71 0.27 -12.03
N GLN A 171 22.49 1.29 -12.40
CA GLN A 171 22.83 1.60 -13.80
C GLN A 171 24.10 0.90 -14.30
N ALA A 172 24.68 -0.03 -13.54
CA ALA A 172 25.94 -0.67 -13.92
C ALA A 172 25.87 -1.40 -15.28
N GLY A 173 24.70 -1.94 -15.65
CA GLY A 173 24.44 -2.61 -16.93
C GLY A 173 24.08 -1.68 -18.09
N ARG A 174 23.66 -0.43 -17.81
CA ARG A 174 23.11 0.55 -18.79
C ARG A 174 22.05 -0.05 -19.72
N ASP A 175 21.13 -0.80 -19.16
CA ASP A 175 20.02 -1.43 -19.85
C ASP A 175 18.67 -0.93 -19.33
N GLU A 176 17.60 -1.33 -20.02
CA GLU A 176 16.21 -1.02 -19.68
C GLU A 176 15.85 -1.48 -18.25
N ASP A 177 16.46 -2.56 -17.76
CA ASP A 177 16.23 -3.09 -16.42
C ASP A 177 16.78 -2.15 -15.35
N GLY A 178 17.99 -1.64 -15.54
CA GLY A 178 18.60 -0.63 -14.69
C GLY A 178 17.82 0.69 -14.68
N GLU A 179 17.31 1.12 -15.85
CA GLU A 179 16.46 2.31 -15.97
C GLU A 179 15.16 2.15 -15.17
N ALA A 180 14.45 1.03 -15.33
CA ALA A 180 13.23 0.75 -14.57
C ALA A 180 13.46 0.72 -13.05
N CYS A 181 14.60 0.18 -12.59
CA CYS A 181 14.98 0.23 -11.17
C CYS A 181 15.28 1.65 -10.69
N CYS A 182 15.93 2.48 -11.50
CA CYS A 182 16.22 3.88 -11.18
C CYS A 182 14.95 4.73 -11.12
N GLU A 183 14.00 4.52 -12.04
CA GLU A 183 12.69 5.15 -12.00
C GLU A 183 11.97 4.82 -10.70
N ALA A 184 11.87 3.53 -10.35
CA ALA A 184 11.25 3.08 -9.11
C ALA A 184 11.91 3.69 -7.85
N LEU A 185 13.24 3.78 -7.84
CA LEU A 185 14.01 4.43 -6.77
C LEU A 185 13.75 5.94 -6.71
N ASN A 186 13.66 6.63 -7.85
CA ASN A 186 13.38 8.07 -7.88
C ASN A 186 11.96 8.38 -7.40
N VAL A 187 10.98 7.51 -7.66
CA VAL A 187 9.65 7.61 -7.04
C VAL A 187 9.75 7.49 -5.51
N LEU A 188 10.55 6.56 -4.96
CA LEU A 188 10.78 6.48 -3.50
C LEU A 188 11.34 7.78 -2.94
N ARG A 189 12.39 8.31 -3.59
CA ARG A 189 13.06 9.56 -3.18
C ARG A 189 12.07 10.72 -3.15
N LYS A 190 11.27 10.86 -4.20
CA LYS A 190 10.20 11.86 -4.28
C LYS A 190 9.19 11.71 -3.14
N LEU A 191 8.66 10.50 -2.92
CA LEU A 191 7.63 10.27 -1.90
C LEU A 191 8.15 10.50 -0.47
N LEU A 192 9.42 10.16 -0.19
CA LEU A 192 10.06 10.45 1.09
C LEU A 192 10.29 11.96 1.29
N ALA A 193 10.66 12.67 0.23
CA ALA A 193 10.73 14.13 0.28
C ALA A 193 9.35 14.76 0.53
N MET A 194 8.29 14.26 -0.12
CA MET A 194 6.90 14.68 0.15
C MET A 194 6.51 14.42 1.61
N ALA A 195 6.90 13.27 2.17
CA ALA A 195 6.62 12.92 3.57
C ALA A 195 7.40 13.79 4.56
N ALA A 196 8.56 14.34 4.15
CA ALA A 196 9.37 15.26 4.94
C ALA A 196 8.97 16.74 4.74
N THR A 197 8.12 17.06 3.75
CA THR A 197 7.60 18.41 3.52
C THR A 197 6.82 18.91 4.74
N PRO A 198 7.19 20.07 5.33
CA PRO A 198 6.42 20.68 6.41
C PRO A 198 4.96 20.92 6.01
N ASP A 199 4.04 20.70 6.95
CA ASP A 199 2.60 20.90 6.78
C ASP A 199 1.95 20.11 5.63
N GLN A 200 2.63 19.05 5.14
CA GLN A 200 2.11 18.20 4.06
C GLN A 200 0.67 17.74 4.34
N THR A 201 -0.17 17.85 3.31
CA THR A 201 -1.61 17.57 3.36
C THR A 201 -1.97 16.14 2.97
N ILE A 202 -1.04 15.40 2.36
CA ILE A 202 -1.18 13.95 2.14
C ILE A 202 -0.67 13.19 3.37
N ALA A 203 -1.45 12.23 3.86
CA ALA A 203 -1.01 11.38 4.96
C ALA A 203 0.20 10.51 4.53
N VAL A 204 1.16 10.33 5.44
CA VAL A 204 2.32 9.45 5.23
C VAL A 204 1.86 8.06 4.76
N LYS A 205 0.78 7.53 5.34
CA LYS A 205 0.15 6.28 4.91
C LYS A 205 -0.20 6.25 3.43
N THR A 206 -0.80 7.31 2.91
CA THR A 206 -1.18 7.42 1.50
C THR A 206 0.05 7.48 0.60
N LEU A 207 1.07 8.24 0.99
CA LEU A 207 2.35 8.31 0.25
C LEU A 207 3.01 6.93 0.15
N VAL A 208 3.15 6.23 1.27
CA VAL A 208 3.73 4.88 1.33
C VAL A 208 2.96 3.93 0.42
N LEU A 209 1.64 3.89 0.53
CA LEU A 209 0.78 3.00 -0.27
C LEU A 209 0.69 3.40 -1.75
N SER A 210 1.07 4.61 -2.13
CA SER A 210 1.04 5.08 -3.53
C SER A 210 2.24 4.60 -4.36
N TRP A 211 3.36 4.25 -3.73
CA TRP A 211 4.57 3.84 -4.46
C TRP A 211 4.33 2.66 -5.42
N PRO A 212 3.67 1.56 -5.02
CA PRO A 212 3.40 0.43 -5.92
C PRO A 212 2.51 0.79 -7.12
N ALA A 213 1.72 1.87 -7.02
CA ALA A 213 0.90 2.38 -8.11
C ALA A 213 1.70 3.19 -9.14
N GLN A 214 2.87 3.72 -8.75
CA GLN A 214 3.67 4.63 -9.59
C GLN A 214 4.88 3.98 -10.28
N ILE A 215 5.29 2.77 -9.85
CA ILE A 215 6.39 2.03 -10.49
C ILE A 215 6.01 1.51 -11.88
N SER A 216 6.97 1.23 -12.76
CA SER A 216 6.68 0.70 -14.10
C SER A 216 6.28 -0.78 -14.07
N GLN A 217 5.58 -1.24 -15.13
CA GLN A 217 5.28 -2.67 -15.29
C GLN A 217 6.58 -3.49 -15.42
N ARG A 218 7.59 -2.96 -16.11
CA ARG A 218 8.91 -3.59 -16.23
C ARG A 218 9.53 -3.83 -14.86
N TYR A 219 9.53 -2.85 -13.97
CA TYR A 219 10.06 -3.04 -12.62
C TYR A 219 9.32 -4.13 -11.82
N ILE A 220 8.01 -4.29 -12.01
CA ILE A 220 7.24 -5.39 -11.40
C ILE A 220 7.69 -6.75 -11.91
N GLU A 221 7.95 -6.88 -13.20
CA GLU A 221 8.50 -8.10 -13.79
C GLU A 221 9.87 -8.42 -13.19
N LEU A 222 10.75 -7.43 -13.04
CA LEU A 222 12.07 -7.62 -12.43
C LEU A 222 11.99 -8.07 -10.97
N MET A 223 11.05 -7.54 -10.19
CA MET A 223 10.78 -8.03 -8.83
C MET A 223 10.33 -9.49 -8.85
N SER A 224 9.44 -9.83 -9.80
CA SER A 224 8.91 -11.18 -9.97
C SER A 224 9.97 -12.19 -10.39
N GLU A 225 10.91 -11.76 -11.23
CA GLU A 225 12.11 -12.50 -11.64
C GLU A 225 13.20 -12.55 -10.56
N ARG A 226 13.00 -11.89 -9.42
CA ARG A 226 13.97 -11.77 -8.31
C ARG A 226 15.31 -11.18 -8.76
N LYS A 227 15.27 -10.19 -9.67
CA LYS A 227 16.46 -9.47 -10.11
C LYS A 227 17.07 -8.72 -8.93
N PRO A 228 18.37 -8.86 -8.65
CA PRO A 228 18.95 -8.28 -7.45
C PRO A 228 18.79 -6.76 -7.33
N GLU A 229 18.91 -6.03 -8.44
CA GLU A 229 18.73 -4.58 -8.54
C GLU A 229 17.32 -4.18 -8.08
N ALA A 230 16.30 -4.90 -8.55
CA ALA A 230 14.92 -4.68 -8.15
C ALA A 230 14.68 -5.03 -6.67
N LEU A 231 15.27 -6.13 -6.18
CA LEU A 231 15.18 -6.50 -4.76
C LEU A 231 15.88 -5.49 -3.84
N VAL A 232 16.96 -4.85 -4.29
CA VAL A 232 17.62 -3.77 -3.55
C VAL A 232 16.69 -2.55 -3.44
N VAL A 233 16.02 -2.15 -4.52
CA VAL A 233 15.05 -1.04 -4.46
C VAL A 233 13.85 -1.41 -3.57
N LEU A 234 13.33 -2.63 -3.67
CA LEU A 234 12.26 -3.14 -2.81
C LEU A 234 12.66 -3.19 -1.33
N ALA A 235 13.91 -3.55 -1.02
CA ALA A 235 14.45 -3.49 0.33
C ALA A 235 14.44 -2.05 0.88
N HIS A 236 14.72 -1.05 0.05
CA HIS A 236 14.64 0.35 0.46
C HIS A 236 13.21 0.86 0.63
N TYR A 237 12.25 0.36 -0.16
CA TYR A 237 10.83 0.62 0.09
C TYR A 237 10.37 0.12 1.48
N CYS A 238 11.04 -0.88 2.06
CA CYS A 238 10.73 -1.34 3.42
C CYS A 238 10.93 -0.25 4.50
N ILE A 239 11.76 0.76 4.23
CA ILE A 239 11.91 1.94 5.10
C ILE A 239 10.60 2.72 5.16
N MET A 240 9.98 2.95 3.99
CA MET A 240 8.66 3.60 3.91
C MET A 240 7.58 2.74 4.59
N LEU A 241 7.57 1.43 4.35
CA LEU A 241 6.65 0.51 5.04
C LEU A 241 6.81 0.57 6.56
N LYS A 242 8.04 0.77 7.07
CA LYS A 242 8.31 0.88 8.51
C LYS A 242 7.66 2.13 9.12
N MET A 243 7.53 3.23 8.37
CA MET A 243 6.88 4.46 8.84
C MET A 243 5.40 4.25 9.22
N ILE A 244 4.76 3.23 8.64
CA ILE A 244 3.33 2.93 8.84
C ILE A 244 3.11 1.62 9.62
N ASP A 245 4.17 1.05 10.20
CA ASP A 245 4.15 -0.21 10.98
C ASP A 245 3.32 -0.12 12.28
N SER A 246 3.01 1.10 12.72
CA SER A 246 2.11 1.36 13.86
C SER A 246 0.66 0.97 13.56
N PHE A 247 0.24 1.00 12.30
CA PHE A 247 -1.07 0.51 11.90
C PHE A 247 -1.13 -1.00 12.08
N TRP A 248 -2.19 -1.47 12.75
CA TRP A 248 -2.31 -2.88 13.11
C TRP A 248 -2.28 -3.83 11.91
N PHE A 249 -2.77 -3.37 10.75
CA PHE A 249 -2.79 -4.13 9.49
C PHE A 249 -1.41 -4.16 8.80
N MET A 250 -0.51 -3.22 9.10
CA MET A 250 0.85 -3.19 8.54
C MET A 250 1.90 -3.85 9.43
N LYS A 251 1.54 -4.22 10.67
CA LYS A 251 2.49 -4.66 11.69
C LYS A 251 3.38 -5.83 11.20
N GLY A 252 4.69 -5.59 11.23
CA GLY A 252 5.74 -6.53 10.82
C GLY A 252 5.86 -6.73 9.31
N CYS A 253 5.08 -6.02 8.48
CA CYS A 253 5.13 -6.15 7.02
C CYS A 253 6.51 -5.79 6.47
N ALA A 254 7.05 -4.63 6.88
CA ALA A 254 8.39 -4.18 6.49
C ALA A 254 9.48 -5.21 6.82
N ALA A 255 9.45 -5.77 8.04
CA ALA A 255 10.43 -6.76 8.49
C ALA A 255 10.34 -8.07 7.71
N ARG A 256 9.13 -8.61 7.49
CA ARG A 256 8.93 -9.84 6.70
C ARG A 256 9.40 -9.65 5.26
N LEU A 257 9.07 -8.53 4.65
CA LEU A 257 9.47 -8.23 3.27
C LEU A 257 10.98 -8.05 3.13
N LEU A 258 11.59 -7.29 4.03
CA LEU A 258 13.02 -7.04 3.98
C LEU A 258 13.83 -8.32 4.24
N ASP A 259 13.40 -9.16 5.19
CA ASP A 259 14.04 -10.46 5.41
C ASP A 259 13.93 -11.36 4.18
N GLN A 260 12.80 -11.33 3.47
CA GLN A 260 12.64 -12.03 2.20
C GLN A 260 13.64 -11.52 1.15
N CYS A 261 13.73 -10.20 0.95
CA CYS A 261 14.70 -9.61 0.03
C CYS A 261 16.13 -10.03 0.38
N ARG A 262 16.51 -10.00 1.67
CA ARG A 262 17.82 -10.43 2.15
C ARG A 262 18.13 -11.90 1.84
N ARG A 263 17.13 -12.79 1.99
CA ARG A 263 17.27 -14.22 1.70
C ARG A 263 17.40 -14.51 0.20
N ASP A 264 16.71 -13.74 -0.63
CA ASP A 264 16.75 -13.88 -2.09
C ASP A 264 18.01 -13.27 -2.71
N LEU A 265 18.60 -12.27 -2.05
CA LEU A 265 19.83 -11.62 -2.48
C LEU A 265 21.07 -12.47 -2.12
N SER A 266 21.95 -12.67 -3.10
CA SER A 266 23.29 -13.19 -2.85
C SER A 266 24.11 -12.21 -1.99
N LYS A 267 25.06 -12.74 -1.21
CA LYS A 267 25.87 -11.97 -0.23
C LYS A 267 26.55 -10.72 -0.80
N LYS A 268 26.88 -10.69 -2.10
CA LYS A 268 27.49 -9.52 -2.75
C LYS A 268 26.60 -8.28 -2.72
N TRP A 269 25.27 -8.45 -2.61
CA TRP A 269 24.30 -7.36 -2.56
C TRP A 269 23.94 -6.91 -1.15
N HIS A 270 24.30 -7.69 -0.12
CA HIS A 270 23.97 -7.38 1.27
C HIS A 270 24.47 -6.01 1.74
N PRO A 271 25.67 -5.54 1.37
CA PRO A 271 26.12 -4.19 1.72
C PRO A 271 25.18 -3.07 1.24
N HIS A 272 24.44 -3.30 0.15
CA HIS A 272 23.48 -2.33 -0.36
C HIS A 272 22.16 -2.30 0.43
N ILE A 273 21.89 -3.26 1.31
CA ILE A 273 20.64 -3.31 2.10
C ILE A 273 20.88 -3.24 3.62
N GLU A 274 22.12 -3.03 4.06
CA GLU A 274 22.47 -2.88 5.50
C GLU A 274 21.71 -1.73 6.16
N TRP A 275 21.58 -0.60 5.47
CA TRP A 275 20.86 0.56 5.99
C TRP A 275 19.36 0.27 6.19
N PRO A 276 18.61 -0.25 5.20
CA PRO A 276 17.25 -0.75 5.42
C PRO A 276 17.14 -1.76 6.58
N LEU A 277 18.10 -2.70 6.71
CA LEU A 277 18.10 -3.70 7.79
C LEU A 277 18.21 -3.03 9.17
N SER A 278 19.09 -2.04 9.30
CA SER A 278 19.22 -1.26 10.53
C SER A 278 17.94 -0.50 10.86
N VAL A 279 17.35 0.21 9.90
CA VAL A 279 16.13 1.02 10.09
C VAL A 279 14.92 0.15 10.51
N VAL A 280 14.77 -1.02 9.89
CA VAL A 280 13.64 -1.92 10.17
C VAL A 280 13.85 -2.74 11.46
N GLY A 281 15.08 -2.81 11.98
CA GLY A 281 15.43 -3.54 13.21
C GLY A 281 15.81 -5.00 12.98
N LEU A 282 16.46 -5.30 11.85
CA LEU A 282 16.96 -6.62 11.44
C LEU A 282 18.50 -6.69 11.28
N GLY A 283 19.19 -5.59 11.59
CA GLY A 283 20.65 -5.46 11.55
C GLY A 283 21.37 -6.03 12.76
#